data_AF-A0AAW2RXS2-F1
#
_entry.id   AF-A0AAW2RXS2-F1
#
_cell.length_a   1.000
_cell.length_b   1.000
_cell.length_c   1.000
_cell.angle_alpha   90.00
_cell.angle_beta   90.00
_cell.angle_gamma   90.00
#
_symmetry.space_group_name_H-M   'P 1'
#
loop_
_entity.id
_entity.type
_entity.pdbx_description
1 polymer ?
#
loop_
_entity_poly.entity_id
_entity_poly.type
_entity_poly.pdbx_seq_one_letter_code
_entity_poly.pdbx_strand_id
1 'polypeptide(L)'
;MKLGFRPVVVISSANVVKEIMKSHDLAFSGRPTLAGMQRLSYNGLDIALTSYNDRWREMRKVSNLHLFSAKQVQFFRPVREDEVSMMIKKISRDASLSRVTNLSQTVNTAVTNTVCRLTLAKSSKDEGFARRTKELFDDVRNSAW
;
A
#
# COMPACT_ATOMS: atom_id res chain seq x y z
N MET A 1 13.94 10.25 21.22
CA MET A 1 14.38 11.26 20.22
C MET A 1 13.29 12.32 20.09
N LYS A 2 13.58 13.49 19.50
CA LYS A 2 12.58 14.49 19.14
C LYS A 2 12.62 14.72 17.63
N LEU A 3 11.47 14.72 16.97
CA LEU A 3 11.30 15.12 15.58
C LEU A 3 10.60 16.48 15.58
N GLY A 4 11.39 17.56 15.46
CA GLY A 4 10.91 18.90 15.78
C GLY A 4 10.42 18.98 17.23
N PHE A 5 9.18 19.43 17.43
CA PHE A 5 8.55 19.48 18.75
C PHE A 5 7.88 18.17 19.19
N ARG A 6 7.85 17.13 18.33
CA ARG A 6 7.18 15.86 18.63
C ARG A 6 8.17 14.86 19.26
N PRO A 7 7.89 14.34 20.47
CA PRO A 7 8.68 13.24 21.04
C PRO A 7 8.44 11.95 20.24
N VAL A 8 9.52 11.22 19.96
CA VAL A 8 9.48 9.95 19.22
C VAL A 8 10.33 8.91 19.95
N VAL A 9 9.76 7.72 20.09
CA VAL A 9 10.45 6.53 20.62
C VAL A 9 10.67 5.56 19.47
N VAL A 10 11.93 5.14 19.29
CA VAL A 10 12.29 4.11 18.31
C VAL A 10 12.44 2.81 19.07
N ILE A 11 11.68 1.80 18.67
CA ILE A 11 11.70 0.48 19.29
C ILE A 11 12.40 -0.48 18.34
N SER A 12 13.55 -1.01 18.77
CA SER A 12 14.40 -1.91 17.95
C SER A 12 14.64 -3.27 18.62
N SER A 13 13.79 -3.66 19.57
CA SER A 13 13.86 -4.95 20.26
C SER A 13 12.64 -5.80 19.93
N ALA A 14 12.85 -7.02 19.43
CA ALA A 14 11.78 -7.95 19.07
C ALA A 14 10.87 -8.30 20.27
N ASN A 15 11.44 -8.42 21.46
CA ASN A 15 10.68 -8.71 22.68
C ASN A 15 9.72 -7.56 23.02
N VAL A 16 10.20 -6.32 22.93
CA VAL A 16 9.39 -5.12 23.18
C VAL A 16 8.32 -4.95 22.12
N VAL A 17 8.64 -5.16 20.83
CA VAL A 17 7.65 -5.14 19.74
C VAL A 17 6.56 -6.18 19.98
N LYS A 18 6.92 -7.41 20.38
CA LYS A 18 5.95 -8.47 20.67
C LYS A 18 5.02 -8.08 21.82
N GLU A 19 5.55 -7.49 22.88
CA GLU A 19 4.75 -7.04 24.02
C GLU A 19 3.79 -5.91 23.64
N ILE A 20 4.25 -4.96 22.83
CA ILE A 20 3.41 -3.88 22.30
C ILE A 20 2.31 -4.41 21.39
N MET A 21 2.65 -5.30 20.45
CA MET A 21 1.69 -5.80 19.45
C MET A 21 0.71 -6.85 19.99
N LYS A 22 0.94 -7.41 21.18
CA LYS A 22 0.06 -8.43 21.78
C LYS A 22 -0.70 -7.93 22.99
N SER A 23 0.00 -7.27 23.92
CA SER A 23 -0.55 -6.91 25.23
C SER A 23 -1.02 -5.46 25.28
N HIS A 24 -0.48 -4.60 24.41
CA HIS A 24 -0.77 -3.16 24.40
C HIS A 24 -1.20 -2.66 23.01
N ASP A 25 -1.66 -3.56 22.14
CA ASP A 25 -1.88 -3.27 20.72
C ASP A 25 -2.87 -2.12 20.51
N LEU A 26 -3.93 -2.05 21.31
CA LEU A 26 -4.92 -0.99 21.26
C LEU A 26 -4.31 0.38 21.59
N ALA A 27 -3.45 0.47 22.62
CA ALA A 27 -2.80 1.72 23.01
C ALA A 27 -1.83 2.24 21.92
N PHE A 28 -1.21 1.32 21.17
CA PHE A 28 -0.28 1.65 20.08
C PHE A 28 -0.92 1.59 18.69
N SER A 29 -2.24 1.38 18.60
CA SER A 29 -2.99 1.32 17.34
C SER A 29 -3.25 2.69 16.72
N GLY A 30 -2.99 3.77 17.45
CA GLY A 30 -3.09 5.14 16.95
C GLY A 30 -2.17 5.43 15.76
N ARG A 31 -2.50 6.47 14.99
CA ARG A 31 -1.68 6.95 13.87
C ARG A 31 -1.33 8.42 14.11
N PRO A 32 -0.04 8.82 14.01
CA PRO A 32 0.34 10.21 14.16
C PRO A 32 -0.38 11.10 13.14
N THR A 33 -1.03 12.16 13.63
CA THR A 33 -1.70 13.13 12.77
C THR A 33 -0.67 14.05 12.11
N LEU A 34 -0.25 13.71 10.90
CA LEU A 34 0.64 14.51 10.06
C LEU A 34 -0.15 15.12 8.91
N ALA A 35 0.12 16.37 8.52
CA ALA A 35 -0.63 17.07 7.48
C ALA A 35 -0.68 16.27 6.15
N GLY A 36 0.46 15.74 5.72
CA GLY A 36 0.54 14.86 4.56
C GLY A 36 -0.29 13.58 4.69
N MET A 37 -0.29 12.94 5.87
CA MET A 37 -1.11 11.75 6.14
C MET A 37 -2.60 12.08 6.16
N GLN A 38 -2.99 13.23 6.71
CA GLN A 38 -4.38 13.72 6.68
C GLN A 38 -4.84 13.95 5.24
N ARG A 39 -4.01 14.58 4.41
CA ARG A 39 -4.33 14.81 3.00
C ARG A 39 -4.51 13.49 2.23
N LEU A 40 -3.61 12.52 2.43
CA LEU A 40 -3.72 11.18 1.82
C LEU A 40 -4.95 10.40 2.27
N SER A 41 -5.28 10.50 3.56
CA SER A 41 -6.37 9.75 4.17
C SER A 41 -7.74 10.40 4.02
N TYR A 42 -7.83 11.55 3.32
CA TYR A 42 -9.01 12.41 3.33
C TYR A 42 -9.48 12.71 4.76
N ASN A 43 -8.56 13.13 5.63
CA ASN A 43 -8.77 13.37 7.06
C ASN A 43 -9.20 12.11 7.85
N GLY A 44 -8.56 10.97 7.60
CA GLY A 44 -8.78 9.74 8.35
C GLY A 44 -10.02 8.95 7.94
N LEU A 45 -10.49 9.12 6.71
CA LEU A 45 -11.58 8.32 6.13
C LEU A 45 -11.09 6.99 5.54
N ASP A 46 -9.77 6.82 5.41
CA ASP A 46 -9.13 5.60 4.93
C ASP A 46 -9.00 4.52 6.01
N ILE A 47 -8.44 3.35 5.66
CA ILE A 47 -8.25 2.21 6.58
C ILE A 47 -6.81 2.10 7.15
N ALA A 48 -5.82 2.72 6.50
CA ALA A 48 -4.40 2.54 6.81
C ALA A 48 -3.84 3.61 7.76
N LEU A 49 -4.26 4.86 7.58
CA LEU A 49 -3.74 6.05 8.26
C LEU A 49 -4.72 6.64 9.28
N THR A 50 -5.99 6.21 9.29
CA THR A 50 -6.92 6.56 10.36
C THR A 50 -6.53 5.91 11.69
N SER A 51 -6.85 6.59 12.79
CA SER A 51 -6.69 6.03 14.14
C SER A 51 -7.80 5.02 14.45
N TYR A 52 -7.55 4.13 15.41
CA TYR A 52 -8.52 3.13 15.82
C TYR A 52 -9.82 3.79 16.31
N ASN A 53 -10.93 3.41 15.69
CA ASN A 53 -12.30 3.81 16.05
C ASN A 53 -13.29 2.77 15.49
N ASP A 54 -14.58 2.90 15.82
CA ASP A 54 -15.60 1.95 15.38
C ASP A 54 -15.72 1.85 13.86
N ARG A 55 -15.61 2.98 13.15
CA ARG A 55 -15.62 3.01 11.69
C ARG A 55 -14.45 2.19 11.11
N TRP A 56 -13.25 2.34 11.65
CA TRP A 56 -12.08 1.56 11.23
C TRP A 56 -12.30 0.07 11.45
N ARG A 57 -12.90 -0.33 12.59
CA ARG A 57 -13.21 -1.75 12.87
C ARG A 57 -14.16 -2.33 11.83
N GLU A 58 -15.22 -1.61 11.49
CA GLU A 58 -16.19 -2.03 10.46
C GLU A 58 -15.55 -2.10 9.07
N MET A 59 -14.81 -1.07 8.65
CA MET A 59 -14.10 -1.08 7.37
C MET A 59 -13.09 -2.23 7.28
N ARG A 60 -12.38 -2.52 8.37
CA ARG A 60 -11.43 -3.65 8.44
C ARG A 60 -12.13 -5.00 8.36
N LYS A 61 -13.28 -5.16 9.01
CA LYS A 61 -14.10 -6.38 8.93
C LYS A 61 -14.55 -6.63 7.49
N VAL A 62 -15.12 -5.63 6.84
CA VAL A 62 -15.56 -5.72 5.43
C VAL A 62 -14.39 -6.02 4.50
N SER A 63 -13.27 -5.31 4.64
CA SER A 63 -12.07 -5.51 3.82
C SER A 63 -11.49 -6.91 3.99
N ASN A 64 -11.39 -7.41 5.23
CA ASN A 64 -10.91 -8.77 5.48
C ASN A 64 -11.83 -9.83 4.89
N LEU A 65 -13.15 -9.64 4.96
CA LEU A 65 -14.10 -10.63 4.44
C LEU A 65 -14.11 -10.67 2.91
N HIS A 66 -14.15 -9.50 2.27
CA HIS A 66 -14.43 -9.38 0.84
C HIS A 66 -13.20 -9.14 -0.04
N LEU A 67 -12.06 -8.70 0.52
CA LEU A 67 -10.84 -8.43 -0.26
C LEU A 67 -9.68 -9.35 0.15
N PHE A 68 -9.50 -9.56 1.45
CA PHE A 68 -8.30 -10.22 1.98
C PHE A 68 -8.51 -11.61 2.58
N SER A 69 -9.70 -12.20 2.45
CA SER A 69 -9.96 -13.56 2.94
C SER A 69 -9.24 -14.60 2.08
N ALA A 70 -8.91 -15.76 2.65
CA ALA A 70 -8.24 -16.84 1.91
C ALA A 70 -8.99 -17.23 0.62
N LYS A 71 -10.33 -17.24 0.68
CA LYS A 71 -11.20 -17.47 -0.48
C LYS A 71 -11.00 -16.41 -1.56
N GLN A 72 -10.98 -15.13 -1.19
CA GLN A 72 -10.79 -14.02 -2.13
C GLN A 72 -9.38 -14.01 -2.71
N VAL A 73 -8.37 -14.31 -1.89
CA VAL A 73 -6.98 -14.45 -2.37
C VAL A 73 -6.89 -15.54 -3.45
N GLN A 74 -7.52 -16.71 -3.25
CA GLN A 74 -7.58 -17.76 -4.26
C GLN A 74 -8.39 -17.34 -5.50
N PHE A 75 -9.53 -16.70 -5.31
CA PHE A 75 -10.36 -16.20 -6.40
C PHE A 75 -9.61 -15.21 -7.31
N PHE A 76 -8.78 -14.34 -6.72
CA PHE A 76 -7.97 -13.36 -7.45
C PHE A 76 -6.65 -13.92 -8.02
N ARG A 77 -6.35 -15.21 -7.81
CA ARG A 77 -5.12 -15.85 -8.28
C ARG A 77 -4.92 -15.73 -9.80
N PRO A 78 -5.93 -15.97 -10.67
CA PRO A 78 -5.72 -15.92 -12.12
C PRO A 78 -5.27 -14.53 -12.61
N VAL A 79 -5.79 -13.46 -12.00
CA VAL A 79 -5.38 -12.09 -12.34
C VAL A 79 -3.92 -11.85 -12.02
N ARG A 80 -3.44 -12.32 -10.86
CA ARG A 80 -2.02 -12.18 -10.47
C ARG A 80 -1.11 -12.99 -11.39
N GLU A 81 -1.49 -14.22 -11.72
CA GLU A 81 -0.72 -15.08 -12.62
C GLU A 81 -0.62 -14.47 -14.03
N ASP A 82 -1.69 -13.86 -14.52
CA ASP A 82 -1.71 -13.18 -15.81
C ASP A 82 -0.81 -11.92 -15.82
N GLU A 83 -0.89 -11.06 -14.81
CA GLU A 83 0.00 -9.88 -14.70
C GLU A 83 1.47 -10.27 -14.57
N VAL A 84 1.79 -11.33 -13.82
CA VAL A 84 3.15 -11.87 -13.71
C VAL A 84 3.62 -12.47 -15.04
N SER A 85 2.75 -13.19 -15.75
CA SER A 85 3.06 -13.73 -17.09
C SER A 85 3.39 -12.61 -18.08
N MET A 86 2.60 -11.53 -18.09
CA MET A 86 2.86 -10.35 -18.92
C MET A 86 4.18 -9.66 -18.55
N MET A 87 4.48 -9.55 -17.25
CA MET A 87 5.75 -9.01 -16.76
C MET A 87 6.95 -9.82 -17.26
N ILE A 88 6.90 -11.16 -17.12
CA ILE A 88 7.97 -12.07 -17.56
C ILE A 88 8.16 -11.98 -19.08
N LYS A 89 7.06 -11.95 -19.85
CA LYS A 89 7.12 -11.79 -21.32
C LYS A 89 7.81 -10.47 -21.71
N LYS A 90 7.50 -9.36 -21.02
CA LYS A 90 8.16 -8.07 -21.25
C LYS A 90 9.67 -8.17 -20.97
N ILE A 91 10.06 -8.74 -19.83
CA ILE A 91 11.47 -8.90 -19.45
C ILE A 91 12.21 -9.77 -20.46
N SER A 92 11.62 -10.90 -20.86
CA SER A 92 12.21 -11.83 -21.83
C SER A 92 12.42 -11.16 -23.20
N ARG A 93 11.43 -10.41 -23.68
CA ARG A 93 11.53 -9.62 -24.92
C ARG A 93 12.62 -8.56 -24.84
N ASP A 94 12.72 -7.87 -23.71
CA ASP A 94 13.73 -6.82 -23.55
C ASP A 94 15.13 -7.42 -23.48
N ALA A 95 15.29 -8.58 -22.82
CA ALA A 95 16.53 -9.34 -22.81
C ALA A 95 16.95 -9.83 -24.20
N SER A 96 16.01 -10.35 -25.01
CA SER A 96 16.30 -10.81 -26.37
C SER A 96 16.71 -9.67 -27.32
N LEU A 97 16.31 -8.44 -27.01
CA LEU A 97 16.70 -7.23 -27.72
C LEU A 97 17.93 -6.54 -27.08
N SER A 98 18.58 -7.17 -26.10
CA SER A 98 19.69 -6.61 -25.33
C SER A 98 19.38 -5.24 -24.70
N ARG A 99 18.12 -5.00 -24.34
CA ARG A 99 17.64 -3.75 -23.74
C ARG A 99 17.66 -3.83 -22.22
N VAL A 100 18.27 -2.83 -21.58
CA VAL A 100 18.24 -2.67 -20.12
C VAL A 100 16.81 -2.42 -19.65
N THR A 101 16.36 -3.19 -18.66
CA THR A 101 15.00 -3.10 -18.10
C THR A 101 15.04 -2.55 -16.69
N ASN A 102 14.26 -1.51 -16.42
CA ASN A 102 14.00 -1.05 -15.05
C ASN A 102 13.01 -2.00 -14.35
N LEU A 103 13.53 -2.83 -13.46
CA LEU A 103 12.73 -3.81 -12.72
C LEU A 103 11.78 -3.14 -11.73
N SER A 104 12.18 -2.07 -11.06
CA SER A 104 11.31 -1.35 -10.12
C SER A 104 10.05 -0.81 -10.81
N GLN A 105 10.22 -0.18 -11.98
CA GLN A 105 9.08 0.28 -12.78
C GLN A 105 8.23 -0.89 -13.28
N THR A 106 8.86 -1.95 -13.77
CA THR A 106 8.15 -3.11 -14.33
C THR A 106 7.33 -3.86 -13.28
N VAL A 107 7.88 -4.06 -12.08
CA VAL A 107 7.15 -4.64 -10.94
C VAL A 107 6.02 -3.72 -10.50
N ASN A 108 6.27 -2.41 -10.38
CA ASN A 108 5.25 -1.44 -9.98
C ASN A 108 4.06 -1.43 -10.95
N THR A 109 4.32 -1.50 -12.27
CA THR A 109 3.25 -1.60 -13.28
C THR A 109 2.41 -2.86 -13.08
N ALA A 110 3.02 -4.03 -12.88
CA ALA A 110 2.26 -5.26 -12.69
C ALA A 110 1.42 -5.26 -11.40
N VAL A 111 1.98 -4.74 -10.30
CA VAL A 111 1.26 -4.58 -9.03
C VAL A 111 0.08 -3.62 -9.20
N THR A 112 0.32 -2.48 -9.85
CA THR A 112 -0.72 -1.48 -10.13
C THR A 112 -1.83 -2.07 -10.99
N ASN A 113 -1.48 -2.75 -12.09
CA ASN A 113 -2.45 -3.40 -12.96
C ASN A 113 -3.24 -4.48 -12.23
N THR A 114 -2.58 -5.26 -11.37
CA THR A 114 -3.24 -6.25 -10.52
C THR A 114 -4.30 -5.56 -9.68
N VAL A 115 -3.93 -4.53 -8.90
CA VAL A 115 -4.88 -3.80 -8.06
C VAL A 115 -6.03 -3.22 -8.89
N CYS A 116 -5.73 -2.52 -9.98
CA CYS A 116 -6.76 -1.95 -10.87
C CYS A 116 -7.71 -2.99 -11.43
N ARG A 117 -7.22 -4.17 -11.85
CA ARG A 117 -8.09 -5.25 -12.35
C ARG A 117 -8.98 -5.81 -11.27
N LEU A 118 -8.46 -5.93 -10.04
CA LEU A 118 -9.22 -6.45 -8.91
C LEU A 118 -10.26 -5.46 -8.40
N THR A 119 -9.98 -4.15 -8.42
CA THR A 119 -10.86 -3.13 -7.82
C THR A 119 -11.74 -2.39 -8.82
N LEU A 120 -11.27 -2.18 -10.05
CA LEU A 120 -11.95 -1.38 -11.08
C LEU A 120 -12.45 -2.22 -12.27
N ALA A 121 -12.25 -3.55 -12.23
CA ALA A 121 -12.51 -4.48 -13.34
C ALA A 121 -11.85 -4.07 -14.67
N LYS A 122 -10.81 -3.22 -14.62
CA LYS A 122 -10.10 -2.69 -15.80
C LYS A 122 -8.60 -2.82 -15.59
N SER A 123 -7.90 -3.31 -16.62
CA SER A 123 -6.44 -3.19 -16.64
C SER A 123 -6.08 -1.74 -16.91
N SER A 124 -5.13 -1.21 -16.14
CA SER A 124 -4.58 0.12 -16.33
C SER A 124 -3.66 0.10 -17.55
N LYS A 125 -4.23 0.15 -18.76
CA LYS A 125 -3.48 0.60 -19.96
C LYS A 125 -3.10 2.08 -19.87
N ASP A 126 -3.62 2.78 -18.87
CA ASP A 126 -3.46 4.20 -18.65
C ASP A 126 -2.30 4.47 -17.68
N GLU A 127 -1.17 4.94 -18.21
CA GLU A 127 -0.04 5.43 -17.41
C GLU A 127 -0.47 6.54 -16.43
N GLY A 128 -1.65 7.14 -16.63
CA GLY A 128 -2.24 8.18 -15.80
C GLY A 128 -2.46 7.78 -14.34
N PHE A 129 -2.85 6.53 -14.03
CA PHE A 129 -3.08 6.13 -12.64
C PHE A 129 -1.76 6.02 -11.87
N ALA A 130 -0.76 5.35 -12.45
CA ALA A 130 0.58 5.23 -11.86
C ALA A 130 1.29 6.59 -11.73
N ARG A 131 1.09 7.48 -12.71
CA ARG A 131 1.58 8.86 -12.64
C ARG A 131 0.89 9.64 -11.53
N ARG A 132 -0.45 9.56 -11.43
CA ARG A 132 -1.23 10.30 -10.43
C ARG A 132 -0.96 9.82 -9.00
N THR A 133 -0.72 8.53 -8.78
CA THR A 133 -0.28 8.03 -7.47
C THR A 133 1.11 8.54 -7.13
N LYS A 134 2.04 8.55 -8.09
CA LYS A 134 3.38 9.13 -7.90
C LYS A 134 3.31 10.63 -7.58
N GLU A 135 2.53 11.41 -8.34
CA GLU A 135 2.29 12.83 -8.09
C GLU A 135 1.73 13.08 -6.68
N LEU A 136 0.78 12.25 -6.24
CA LEU A 136 0.21 12.34 -4.89
C LEU A 136 1.27 12.07 -3.81
N PHE A 137 2.13 11.07 -4.00
CA PHE A 137 3.23 10.80 -3.08
C PHE A 137 4.27 11.92 -3.07
N ASP A 138 4.61 12.49 -4.23
CA ASP A 138 5.55 13.59 -4.35
C ASP A 138 4.98 14.87 -3.71
N ASP A 139 3.70 15.18 -3.93
CA ASP A 139 2.99 16.31 -3.30
C ASP A 139 2.94 16.16 -1.77
N VAL A 140 2.69 14.96 -1.26
CA VAL A 140 2.73 14.68 0.19
C VAL A 140 4.13 14.83 0.76
N ARG A 141 5.14 14.39 0.02
CA ARG A 141 6.55 14.54 0.41
C ARG A 141 6.95 16.01 0.45
N ASN A 142 6.48 16.80 -0.51
CA ASN A 142 6.79 18.22 -0.64
C ASN A 142 5.96 19.11 0.30
N SER A 143 4.80 18.64 0.76
CA SER A 143 3.94 19.33 1.75
C SER A 143 4.19 18.93 3.21
N ALA A 144 5.16 18.03 3.45
CA ALA A 144 5.54 17.58 4.79
C ALA A 144 6.52 18.51 5.53
N TRP A 145 6.80 19.69 4.98
CA TRP A 145 7.62 20.75 5.57
C TRP A 145 6.93 22.10 5.46
#